data_AF-A0A927DKK3-F1
#
_entry.id   AF-A0A927DKK3-F1
#
_cell.length_a   1.000
_cell.length_b   1.000
_cell.length_c   1.000
_cell.angle_alpha   90.00
_cell.angle_beta   90.00
_cell.angle_gamma   90.00
#
_symmetry.space_group_name_H-M   'P 1'
#
loop_
_entity.id
_entity.type
_entity.pdbx_description
1 polymer ?
#
loop_
_entity_poly.entity_id
_entity_poly.type
_entity_poly.pdbx_seq_one_letter_code
_entity_poly.pdbx_strand_id
1 'polypeptide(L)'
;MSKVTNFSFIKNNIIVDKNYFSENTIENSLLKTFGECQNLLLSDNIIVGSKNIKLHLLDCSGVIDILRCERNTTDSDCSLFYKINKFHAPWFISNNNWHQTYDFEINTADNISRNYKASLGDMIHFLSPTPKTAIGIIYTKDGWKSFGKFDSLM
;
A
#
# COMPACT_ATOMS: atom_id res chain seq x y z
N MET A 1 -5.50 3.21 -26.35
CA MET A 1 -5.08 4.17 -25.32
C MET A 1 -5.71 3.74 -23.99
N SER A 2 -4.90 3.26 -23.04
CA SER A 2 -5.38 2.99 -21.67
C SER A 2 -5.83 4.32 -21.06
N LYS A 3 -7.10 4.42 -20.65
CA LYS A 3 -7.58 5.57 -19.88
C LYS A 3 -6.90 5.52 -18.52
N VAL A 4 -5.85 6.32 -18.36
CA VAL A 4 -5.26 6.61 -17.05
C VAL A 4 -6.34 7.30 -16.23
N THR A 5 -6.80 6.65 -15.16
CA THR A 5 -7.78 7.25 -14.26
C THR A 5 -7.02 7.78 -13.06
N ASN A 6 -6.87 9.10 -13.00
CA ASN A 6 -6.21 9.78 -11.90
C ASN A 6 -7.18 9.88 -10.72
N PHE A 7 -7.12 8.91 -9.80
CA PHE A 7 -7.75 9.04 -8.50
C PHE A 7 -6.87 9.89 -7.58
N SER A 8 -6.77 11.20 -7.87
CA SER A 8 -6.18 12.13 -6.94
C SER A 8 -7.17 12.38 -5.79
N PHE A 9 -6.89 11.81 -4.63
CA PHE A 9 -7.61 11.99 -3.36
C PHE A 9 -8.94 11.24 -3.25
N ILE A 10 -8.85 10.01 -2.77
CA ILE A 10 -9.98 9.31 -2.16
C ILE A 10 -9.79 9.40 -0.63
N LYS A 11 -10.25 10.49 -0.01
CA LYS A 11 -10.50 10.49 1.44
C LYS A 11 -11.83 9.80 1.69
N ASN A 12 -11.77 8.49 1.72
CA ASN A 12 -12.92 7.67 2.03
C ASN A 12 -12.99 7.53 3.54
N ASN A 13 -13.95 8.17 4.20
CA ASN A 13 -14.37 7.72 5.52
C ASN A 13 -15.27 6.48 5.29
N ILE A 14 -14.73 5.40 4.71
CA ILE A 14 -15.50 4.17 4.53
C ILE A 14 -15.76 3.62 5.93
N ILE A 15 -17.01 3.74 6.38
CA ILE A 15 -17.54 3.02 7.53
C ILE A 15 -18.32 1.85 6.96
N VAL A 16 -17.82 0.65 7.19
CA VAL A 16 -18.56 -0.57 6.90
C VAL A 16 -19.32 -0.95 8.17
N ASP A 17 -20.64 -1.10 8.11
CA ASP A 17 -21.42 -1.57 9.26
C ASP A 17 -21.45 -3.11 9.27
N LYS A 18 -21.66 -3.70 10.45
CA LYS A 18 -21.74 -5.15 10.67
C LYS A 18 -22.77 -5.87 9.78
N ASN A 19 -23.76 -5.14 9.25
CA ASN A 19 -24.81 -5.65 8.36
C ASN A 19 -24.44 -5.61 6.87
N TYR A 20 -23.27 -5.07 6.50
CA TYR A 20 -22.90 -4.86 5.11
C TYR A 20 -22.56 -6.16 4.37
N PHE A 21 -22.10 -7.18 5.09
CA PHE A 21 -21.74 -8.48 4.51
C PHE A 21 -22.71 -9.56 4.96
N SER A 22 -23.08 -10.45 4.03
CA SER A 22 -23.84 -11.66 4.36
C SER A 22 -23.02 -12.62 5.22
N GLU A 23 -23.67 -13.42 6.06
CA GLU A 23 -23.02 -14.41 6.94
C GLU A 23 -22.16 -15.45 6.19
N ASN A 24 -22.35 -15.60 4.87
CA ASN A 24 -21.60 -16.52 4.01
C ASN A 24 -20.35 -15.88 3.38
N THR A 25 -20.07 -14.60 3.63
CA THR A 25 -18.91 -13.90 3.06
C THR A 25 -17.69 -14.13 3.93
N ILE A 26 -16.75 -14.94 3.44
CA ILE A 26 -15.53 -15.32 4.18
C ILE A 26 -14.40 -14.30 3.95
N GLU A 27 -14.35 -13.69 2.75
CA GLU A 27 -13.29 -12.76 2.34
C GLU A 27 -13.87 -11.69 1.40
N ASN A 28 -13.51 -10.40 1.60
CA ASN A 28 -14.00 -9.32 0.75
C ASN A 28 -12.99 -8.17 0.60
N SER A 29 -13.00 -7.48 -0.55
CA SER A 29 -12.21 -6.27 -0.80
C SER A 29 -13.08 -5.03 -0.84
N LEU A 30 -12.76 -4.02 -0.04
CA LEU A 30 -13.55 -2.78 0.04
C LEU A 30 -13.40 -1.91 -1.19
N LEU A 31 -12.19 -1.85 -1.75
CA LEU A 31 -11.86 -1.10 -2.94
C LEU A 31 -11.28 -2.04 -3.98
N LYS A 32 -11.57 -1.74 -5.25
CA LYS A 32 -10.99 -2.44 -6.39
C LYS A 32 -10.43 -1.43 -7.38
N THR A 33 -9.17 -1.59 -7.75
CA THR A 33 -8.57 -0.77 -8.81
C THR A 33 -8.84 -1.40 -10.17
N PHE A 34 -9.18 -0.55 -11.14
CA PHE A 34 -9.31 -0.93 -12.55
C PHE A 34 -8.36 -0.06 -13.39
N GLY A 35 -7.63 -0.68 -14.32
CA GLY A 35 -6.66 0.03 -15.16
C GLY A 35 -5.41 0.50 -14.41
N GLU A 36 -4.77 1.57 -14.91
CA GLU A 36 -3.58 2.18 -14.31
C GLU A 36 -3.98 3.34 -13.41
N CYS A 37 -3.68 3.20 -12.11
CA CYS A 37 -3.89 4.19 -11.07
C CYS A 37 -2.56 4.86 -10.73
N GLN A 38 -2.38 6.12 -11.17
CA GLN A 38 -1.11 6.82 -11.00
C GLN A 38 -0.78 7.13 -9.54
N ASN A 39 -1.78 7.57 -8.78
CA ASN A 39 -1.63 7.92 -7.38
C ASN A 39 -2.86 7.39 -6.65
N LEU A 40 -2.64 6.65 -5.57
CA LEU A 40 -3.69 6.21 -4.67
C LEU A 40 -3.32 6.61 -3.24
N LEU A 41 -4.19 7.38 -2.60
CA LEU A 41 -4.11 7.71 -1.17
C LEU A 41 -5.29 7.05 -0.46
N LEU A 42 -5.00 6.20 0.52
CA LEU A 42 -5.94 5.58 1.44
C LEU A 42 -5.54 5.98 2.86
N SER A 43 -6.18 7.03 3.39
CA SER A 43 -5.86 7.49 4.73
C SER A 43 -7.08 7.68 5.60
N ASP A 44 -6.88 7.48 6.91
CA ASP A 44 -7.87 7.79 7.94
C ASP A 44 -9.20 7.04 7.77
N ASN A 45 -9.17 5.83 7.18
CA ASN A 45 -10.33 4.94 7.06
C ASN A 45 -10.59 4.21 8.38
N ILE A 46 -11.87 3.99 8.72
CA ILE A 46 -12.30 3.19 9.88
C ILE A 46 -13.16 2.03 9.39
N ILE A 47 -12.57 0.85 9.30
CA ILE A 47 -13.24 -0.36 8.86
C ILE A 47 -13.82 -1.07 10.09
N VAL A 48 -15.14 -1.24 10.15
CA VAL A 48 -15.81 -1.97 11.24
C VAL A 48 -16.43 -3.21 10.62
N GLY A 49 -16.15 -4.39 11.17
CA GLY A 49 -16.51 -5.66 10.54
C GLY A 49 -17.18 -6.63 11.50
N SER A 50 -18.11 -7.44 10.98
CA SER A 50 -18.67 -8.56 11.72
C SER A 50 -17.55 -9.53 12.11
N LYS A 51 -17.53 -9.96 13.39
CA LYS A 51 -16.66 -11.03 13.87
C LYS A 51 -16.69 -12.19 12.86
N ASN A 52 -15.52 -12.63 12.39
CA ASN A 52 -15.30 -13.77 11.48
C ASN A 52 -15.20 -13.47 9.96
N ILE A 53 -15.05 -12.22 9.53
CA ILE A 53 -14.75 -11.91 8.11
C ILE A 53 -13.32 -11.41 7.97
N LYS A 54 -12.55 -12.00 7.05
CA LYS A 54 -11.25 -11.46 6.66
C LYS A 54 -11.48 -10.33 5.65
N LEU A 55 -11.07 -9.13 6.01
CA LEU A 55 -11.24 -7.95 5.15
C LEU A 55 -9.95 -7.61 4.42
N HIS A 56 -10.10 -7.14 3.19
CA HIS A 56 -9.03 -6.54 2.42
C HIS A 56 -9.41 -5.11 2.08
N LEU A 57 -8.50 -4.17 2.30
CA LEU A 57 -8.76 -2.80 1.90
C LEU A 57 -8.79 -2.68 0.36
N LEU A 58 -7.92 -3.41 -0.35
CA LEU A 58 -7.69 -3.25 -1.77
C LEU A 58 -7.56 -4.57 -2.54
N ASP A 59 -8.36 -4.73 -3.59
CA ASP A 59 -8.11 -5.63 -4.71
C ASP A 59 -7.33 -4.85 -5.79
N CYS A 60 -6.02 -5.08 -5.89
CA CYS A 60 -5.16 -4.47 -6.89
C CYS A 60 -5.15 -5.29 -8.19
N SER A 61 -6.33 -5.43 -8.79
CA SER A 61 -6.50 -6.04 -10.10
C SER A 61 -5.86 -5.21 -11.23
N GLY A 62 -5.74 -3.89 -11.05
CA GLY A 62 -5.03 -2.95 -11.93
C GLY A 62 -3.55 -2.73 -11.57
N VAL A 63 -2.95 -1.67 -12.12
CA VAL A 63 -1.59 -1.19 -11.78
C VAL A 63 -1.72 -0.03 -10.80
N ILE A 64 -0.91 -0.01 -9.74
CA ILE A 64 -0.74 1.17 -8.87
C ILE A 64 0.69 1.66 -9.00
N ASP A 65 0.84 2.91 -9.43
CA ASP A 65 2.15 3.54 -9.59
C ASP A 65 2.72 4.06 -8.27
N ILE A 66 1.90 4.80 -7.53
CA ILE A 66 2.26 5.44 -6.27
C ILE A 66 1.14 5.15 -5.28
N LEU A 67 1.49 4.56 -4.13
CA LEU A 67 0.55 4.27 -3.06
C LEU A 67 0.93 5.01 -1.79
N ARG A 68 -0.06 5.59 -1.13
CA ARG A 68 0.02 6.05 0.25
C ARG A 68 -1.11 5.39 1.04
N CYS A 69 -0.78 4.60 2.04
CA CYS A 69 -1.76 3.95 2.90
C CYS A 69 -1.40 4.19 4.37
N GLU A 70 -2.13 5.08 5.04
CA GLU A 70 -1.75 5.56 6.37
C GLU A 70 -2.90 5.81 7.34
N ARG A 71 -2.65 5.60 8.64
CA ARG A 71 -3.59 5.92 9.73
C ARG A 71 -4.97 5.28 9.60
N ASN A 72 -5.05 4.13 8.96
CA ASN A 72 -6.29 3.40 8.83
C ASN A 72 -6.45 2.42 9.99
N THR A 73 -7.69 2.23 10.45
CA THR A 73 -8.00 1.39 11.60
C THR A 73 -9.10 0.38 11.29
N THR A 74 -8.98 -0.82 11.84
CA THR A 74 -9.99 -1.88 11.81
C THR A 74 -10.19 -2.51 13.19
N ASP A 75 -11.39 -3.04 13.47
CA ASP A 75 -11.66 -3.90 14.64
C ASP A 75 -11.68 -5.41 14.30
N SER A 76 -11.46 -5.73 13.02
CA SER A 76 -11.48 -7.07 12.44
C SER A 76 -10.12 -7.46 11.87
N ASP A 77 -9.89 -8.75 11.61
CA ASP A 77 -8.72 -9.22 10.87
C ASP A 77 -8.73 -8.64 9.44
N CYS A 78 -7.73 -7.82 9.13
CA CYS A 78 -7.66 -7.06 7.89
C CYS A 78 -6.24 -7.10 7.31
N SER A 79 -6.14 -7.18 6.00
CA SER A 79 -4.91 -6.85 5.28
C SER A 79 -5.14 -5.73 4.28
N LEU A 80 -4.06 -5.10 3.83
CA LEU A 80 -4.14 -4.06 2.80
C LEU A 80 -4.57 -4.65 1.45
N PHE A 81 -3.99 -5.78 1.06
CA PHE A 81 -4.22 -6.35 -0.27
C PHE A 81 -4.87 -7.73 -0.23
N TYR A 82 -5.86 -7.92 -1.11
CA TYR A 82 -6.36 -9.24 -1.48
C TYR A 82 -5.48 -9.89 -2.56
N LYS A 83 -5.17 -9.12 -3.60
CA LYS A 83 -4.33 -9.51 -4.75
C LYS A 83 -3.54 -8.32 -5.25
N ILE A 84 -2.35 -8.59 -5.79
CA ILE A 84 -1.49 -7.60 -6.44
C ILE A 84 -1.05 -8.17 -7.79
N ASN A 85 -1.67 -7.70 -8.88
CA ASN A 85 -1.33 -8.21 -10.22
C ASN A 85 -0.14 -7.49 -10.85
N LYS A 86 -0.07 -6.16 -10.69
CA LYS A 86 1.01 -5.31 -11.20
C LYS A 86 1.24 -4.17 -10.22
N PHE A 87 2.50 -3.83 -10.00
CA PHE A 87 2.92 -2.86 -9.00
C PHE A 87 4.11 -2.04 -9.51
N HIS A 88 4.13 -0.76 -9.13
CA HIS A 88 5.32 0.07 -9.15
C HIS A 88 5.43 0.79 -7.79
N ALA A 89 6.62 1.33 -7.52
CA ALA A 89 6.94 2.11 -6.33
C ALA A 89 6.91 3.63 -6.63
N PRO A 90 6.85 4.52 -5.63
CA PRO A 90 6.87 4.24 -4.19
C PRO A 90 5.53 3.92 -3.56
N TRP A 91 5.58 3.01 -2.60
CA TRP A 91 4.51 2.74 -1.64
C TRP A 91 4.93 3.23 -0.26
N PHE A 92 4.12 4.12 0.33
CA PHE A 92 4.33 4.63 1.68
C PHE A 92 3.22 4.09 2.59
N ILE A 93 3.59 3.19 3.50
CA ILE A 93 2.62 2.46 4.33
C ILE A 93 3.03 2.61 5.78
N SER A 94 2.18 3.25 6.58
CA SER A 94 2.55 3.62 7.95
C SER A 94 1.33 3.80 8.85
N ASN A 95 1.50 3.58 10.16
CA ASN A 95 0.49 3.89 11.17
C ASN A 95 -0.90 3.24 10.95
N ASN A 96 -0.97 2.12 10.23
CA ASN A 96 -2.19 1.31 10.16
C ASN A 96 -2.22 0.34 11.34
N ASN A 97 -3.40 0.05 11.91
CA ASN A 97 -3.50 -0.83 13.08
C ASN A 97 -3.56 -2.34 12.75
N TRP A 98 -3.39 -2.70 11.48
CA TRP A 98 -3.31 -4.08 11.02
C TRP A 98 -1.89 -4.43 10.58
N HIS A 99 -1.60 -5.73 10.55
CA HIS A 99 -0.31 -6.24 10.08
C HIS A 99 -0.34 -6.46 8.56
N GLN A 100 0.69 -5.98 7.85
CA GLN A 100 0.87 -6.23 6.43
C GLN A 100 2.23 -6.88 6.19
N THR A 101 2.20 -8.11 5.68
CA THR A 101 3.39 -8.81 5.20
C THR A 101 3.56 -8.61 3.70
N TYR A 102 4.81 -8.68 3.24
CA TYR A 102 5.15 -8.71 1.83
C TYR A 102 6.08 -9.88 1.59
N ASP A 103 5.81 -10.66 0.55
CA ASP A 103 6.70 -11.76 0.16
C ASP A 103 7.98 -11.25 -0.52
N PHE A 104 8.00 -9.98 -0.94
CA PHE A 104 9.12 -9.33 -1.61
C PHE A 104 9.09 -7.80 -1.40
N GLU A 105 10.25 -7.15 -1.56
CA GLU A 105 10.35 -5.69 -1.50
C GLU A 105 9.89 -5.03 -2.81
N ILE A 106 8.99 -4.06 -2.72
CA ILE A 106 8.44 -3.32 -3.86
C ILE A 106 9.19 -2.01 -4.10
N ASN A 107 9.64 -1.35 -3.03
CA ASN A 107 10.30 -0.04 -3.09
C ASN A 107 11.77 -0.15 -3.49
N THR A 108 12.04 -0.68 -4.68
CA THR A 108 13.38 -0.82 -5.24
C THR A 108 13.65 0.24 -6.31
N ALA A 109 14.93 0.53 -6.56
CA ALA A 109 15.35 1.53 -7.54
C ALA A 109 14.83 1.23 -8.95
N ASP A 110 14.80 -0.05 -9.32
CA ASP A 110 14.35 -0.52 -10.65
C ASP A 110 12.83 -0.56 -10.80
N ASN A 111 12.10 -0.44 -9.69
CA ASN A 111 10.63 -0.51 -9.68
C ASN A 111 9.97 0.85 -9.43
N ILE A 112 10.75 1.94 -9.32
CA ILE A 112 10.19 3.29 -9.21
C ILE A 112 9.38 3.62 -10.47
N SER A 113 8.11 3.97 -10.29
CA SER A 113 7.23 4.42 -11.35
C SER A 113 7.83 5.65 -12.02
N ARG A 114 7.80 5.66 -13.36
CA ARG A 114 8.13 6.84 -14.18
C ARG A 114 7.28 8.07 -13.85
N ASN A 115 6.13 7.88 -13.20
CA ASN A 115 5.22 8.95 -12.79
C ASN A 115 5.64 9.58 -11.45
N TYR A 116 6.58 8.98 -10.70
CA TYR A 116 7.12 9.55 -9.47
C TYR A 116 8.22 10.57 -9.77
N LYS A 117 7.95 11.84 -9.43
CA LYS A 117 8.91 12.95 -9.60
C LYS A 117 9.72 13.13 -8.32
N ALA A 118 10.87 12.44 -8.25
CA ALA A 118 11.77 12.51 -7.11
C ALA A 118 12.55 13.84 -7.04
N SER A 119 12.78 14.32 -5.82
CA SER A 119 13.71 15.42 -5.51
C SER A 119 15.00 14.89 -4.86
N LEU A 120 16.11 15.64 -4.99
CA LEU A 120 17.36 15.26 -4.32
C LEU A 120 17.14 15.16 -2.80
N GLY A 121 17.52 14.02 -2.24
CA GLY A 121 17.31 13.70 -0.83
C GLY A 121 15.99 12.98 -0.53
N ASP A 122 15.11 12.76 -1.51
CA ASP A 122 13.91 11.96 -1.31
C ASP A 122 14.28 10.55 -0.86
N MET A 123 13.67 10.11 0.25
CA MET A 123 13.89 8.78 0.81
C MET A 123 12.61 7.95 0.70
N ILE A 124 12.74 6.72 0.21
CA ILE A 124 11.68 5.72 0.19
C ILE A 124 12.18 4.54 1.01
N HIS A 125 11.48 4.25 2.10
CA HIS A 125 11.80 3.12 2.97
C HIS A 125 11.30 1.82 2.35
N PHE A 126 12.04 0.74 2.58
CA PHE A 126 11.61 -0.61 2.26
C PHE A 126 10.41 -0.99 3.13
N LEU A 127 9.45 -1.71 2.55
CA LEU A 127 8.28 -2.24 3.24
C LEU A 127 8.57 -3.54 3.98
N SER A 128 9.56 -4.30 3.50
CA SER A 128 10.03 -5.55 4.10
C SER A 128 11.56 -5.59 4.10
N PRO A 129 12.23 -4.67 4.83
CA PRO A 129 13.67 -4.69 4.95
C PRO A 129 14.12 -5.99 5.63
N THR A 130 15.17 -6.62 5.11
CA THR A 130 15.72 -7.83 5.72
C THR A 130 16.85 -7.48 6.68
N PRO A 131 17.07 -8.27 7.76
CA PRO A 131 18.16 -8.03 8.70
C PRO A 131 19.50 -7.79 8.01
N LYS A 132 20.22 -6.76 8.45
CA LYS A 132 21.54 -6.34 7.97
C LYS A 132 21.55 -5.81 6.53
N THR A 133 20.41 -5.62 5.88
CA THR A 133 20.31 -4.97 4.56
C THR A 133 19.96 -3.49 4.70
N ALA A 134 19.89 -2.76 3.59
CA ALA A 134 19.47 -1.36 3.60
C ALA A 134 18.03 -1.19 4.12
N ILE A 135 17.72 -0.01 4.66
CA ILE A 135 16.35 0.32 5.14
C ILE A 135 15.51 1.00 4.05
N GLY A 136 16.10 1.33 2.90
CA GLY A 136 15.44 2.04 1.82
C GLY A 136 16.38 2.50 0.73
N ILE A 137 15.84 3.33 -0.17
CA ILE A 137 16.56 4.03 -1.23
C ILE A 137 16.39 5.56 -1.13
N ILE A 138 17.45 6.28 -1.46
CA ILE A 138 17.52 7.74 -1.46
C ILE A 138 17.86 8.24 -2.87
N TYR A 139 17.20 9.31 -3.31
CA TYR A 139 17.49 9.93 -4.60
C TYR A 139 18.67 10.90 -4.47
N THR A 140 19.75 10.59 -5.17
CA THR A 140 20.99 11.38 -5.17
C THR A 140 21.26 11.97 -6.56
N LYS A 141 22.30 12.80 -6.69
CA LYS A 141 22.77 13.29 -7.99
C LYS A 141 23.15 12.18 -8.97
N ASP A 142 23.51 11.00 -8.44
CA ASP A 142 23.92 9.82 -9.20
C ASP A 142 22.77 8.80 -9.34
N GLY A 143 21.53 9.24 -9.12
CA GLY A 143 20.31 8.41 -9.14
C GLY A 143 19.97 7.80 -7.78
N TRP A 144 19.09 6.79 -7.80
CA TRP A 144 18.67 6.04 -6.62
C TRP A 144 19.81 5.21 -6.03
N LYS A 145 20.05 5.33 -4.73
CA LYS A 145 21.05 4.56 -3.97
C LYS A 145 20.41 3.99 -2.71
N SER A 146 20.80 2.79 -2.31
CA SER A 146 20.38 2.25 -1.02
C SER A 146 20.96 3.06 0.15
N PHE A 147 20.22 3.21 1.24
CA PHE A 147 20.69 3.90 2.44
C PHE A 147 20.37 3.14 3.74
N GLY A 148 21.12 3.50 4.78
CA GLY A 148 21.00 2.95 6.13
C GLY A 148 21.25 1.44 6.20
N LYS A 149 20.99 0.87 7.38
CA LYS A 149 21.08 -0.56 7.63
C LYS A 149 20.01 -0.97 8.64
N PHE A 150 19.26 -2.02 8.32
CA PHE A 150 18.23 -2.56 9.18
C PHE A 150 18.88 -3.48 10.20
N ASP A 151 19.12 -2.96 11.39
CA ASP A 151 19.51 -3.80 12.51
C ASP A 151 18.23 -4.45 13.05
N SER A 152 18.17 -5.79 13.03
CA SER A 152 17.02 -6.57 13.47
C SER A 152 16.83 -6.57 14.99
N LEU A 153 17.19 -5.48 15.66
CA LEU A 153 17.11 -5.34 17.11
C LEU A 153 15.72 -4.82 17.48
N MET A 154 14.77 -5.76 17.56
CA MET A 154 13.79 -5.98 18.64
C MET A 154 12.62 -6.82 18.11
#